data_AF-A0A7K6LUQ3-F1
#
_entry.id   AF-A0A7K6LUQ3-F1
#
_cell.length_a   1.000
_cell.length_b   1.000
_cell.length_c   1.000
_cell.angle_alpha   90.00
_cell.angle_beta   90.00
_cell.angle_gamma   90.00
#
_symmetry.space_group_name_H-M   'P 1'
#
loop_
_entity.id
_entity.type
_entity.pdbx_description
1 polymer ?
#
loop_
_entity_poly.entity_id
_entity_poly.type
_entity_poly.pdbx_seq_one_letter_code
_entity_poly.pdbx_strand_id
1 'polypeptide(L)'
;LSLMSHPLCHPQLEGLCSFLQLSTCPEPFLVRFCSWLLALTPDLSYTSAVVLAEQLFLRRVLSLTQPPSRHLMAALTSFCAKYSHPFCRVLVAAVLQEPGEGAEQTKLMCELVEECLEPHSVQLVLSQVLEVPLSEKLLPVLQAVLGRQVRGPPCPMEVLPPELLDLLVLTLCQQAPAFTTSLSYAKLVTAVLTAYQSQVS
;
A
#
# COMPACT_ATOMS: atom_id res chain seq x y z
N LEU A 1 9.23 40.62 -0.89
CA LEU A 1 8.14 40.01 -0.08
C LEU A 1 8.46 38.54 0.11
N SER A 2 9.32 38.24 1.09
CA SER A 2 9.66 36.87 1.48
C SER A 2 8.55 36.40 2.43
N LEU A 3 7.49 35.80 1.88
CA LEU A 3 6.50 35.12 2.68
C LEU A 3 7.11 33.78 3.10
N MET A 4 7.47 33.75 4.37
CA MET A 4 8.08 32.65 5.09
C MET A 4 7.41 31.31 4.77
N SER A 5 8.15 30.43 4.11
CA SER A 5 7.84 29.02 3.95
C SER A 5 8.02 28.30 5.30
N HIS A 6 7.14 28.58 6.26
CA HIS A 6 7.04 27.72 7.44
C HIS A 6 6.43 26.39 7.00
N PRO A 7 7.01 25.23 7.35
CA PRO A 7 6.35 23.95 7.13
C PRO A 7 4.98 24.00 7.83
N LEU A 8 3.90 23.71 7.09
CA LEU A 8 2.56 23.65 7.66
C LEU A 8 2.55 22.62 8.80
N CYS A 9 2.17 23.05 10.00
CA CYS A 9 1.98 22.13 11.11
C CYS A 9 0.78 21.21 10.82
N HIS A 10 0.83 19.95 11.28
CA HIS A 10 -0.21 18.92 11.05
C HIS A 10 -1.66 19.44 11.14
N PRO A 11 -2.09 20.14 12.22
CA PRO A 11 -3.47 20.63 12.32
C PRO A 11 -3.82 21.72 11.30
N GLN A 12 -2.83 22.51 10.85
CA GLN A 12 -3.06 23.54 9.83
C GLN A 12 -3.27 22.92 8.45
N LEU A 13 -2.51 21.85 8.14
CA LEU A 13 -2.66 21.12 6.88
C LEU A 13 -4.00 20.38 6.83
N GLU A 14 -4.41 19.73 7.93
CA GLU A 14 -5.73 19.08 8.04
C GLU A 14 -6.88 20.10 7.88
N GLY A 15 -6.75 21.26 8.52
CA GLY A 15 -7.70 22.37 8.38
C GLY A 15 -7.82 22.86 6.94
N LEU A 16 -6.68 23.01 6.24
CA LEU A 16 -6.65 23.39 4.83
C LEU A 16 -7.30 22.31 3.93
N CYS A 17 -7.00 21.04 4.16
CA CYS A 17 -7.59 19.92 3.41
C CYS A 17 -9.11 19.88 3.57
N SER A 18 -9.59 20.13 4.78
CA SER A 18 -11.02 20.21 5.11
C SER A 18 -11.68 21.41 4.42
N PHE A 19 -11.05 22.58 4.47
CA PHE A 19 -11.54 23.80 3.80
C PHE A 19 -11.66 23.62 2.28
N LEU A 20 -10.68 22.95 1.67
CA LEU A 20 -10.68 22.62 0.24
C LEU A 20 -11.54 21.41 -0.11
N GLN A 21 -12.16 20.75 0.88
CA GLN A 21 -12.99 19.57 0.71
C GLN A 21 -12.30 18.45 -0.08
N LEU A 22 -11.00 18.22 0.15
CA LEU A 22 -10.19 17.30 -0.64
C LEU A 22 -10.72 15.85 -0.62
N SER A 23 -11.34 15.43 0.49
CA SER A 23 -11.93 14.09 0.63
C SER A 23 -13.22 13.88 -0.17
N THR A 24 -13.85 14.95 -0.67
CA THR A 24 -15.09 14.91 -1.46
C THR A 24 -14.97 15.59 -2.82
N CYS A 25 -13.82 16.17 -3.16
CA CYS A 25 -13.61 16.83 -4.45
C CYS A 25 -13.76 15.84 -5.63
N PRO A 26 -14.08 16.31 -6.85
CA PRO A 26 -14.17 15.45 -8.03
C PRO A 26 -12.82 14.84 -8.41
N GLU A 27 -12.79 13.57 -8.84
CA GLU A 27 -11.55 12.87 -9.17
C GLU A 27 -10.70 13.51 -10.29
N PRO A 28 -11.26 14.17 -11.33
CA PRO A 28 -10.43 14.90 -12.28
C PRO A 28 -9.63 16.04 -11.64
N PHE A 29 -10.18 16.66 -10.59
CA PHE A 29 -9.45 17.66 -9.80
C PHE A 29 -8.35 17.02 -8.97
N LEU A 30 -8.59 15.82 -8.42
CA LEU A 30 -7.61 15.05 -7.68
C LEU A 30 -6.34 14.78 -8.50
N VAL A 31 -6.47 14.34 -9.77
CA VAL A 31 -5.32 14.11 -10.66
C VAL A 31 -4.49 15.39 -10.83
N ARG A 32 -5.17 16.51 -11.11
CA ARG A 32 -4.50 17.81 -11.27
C ARG A 32 -3.83 18.26 -9.99
N PHE A 33 -4.48 18.06 -8.84
CA PHE A 33 -3.93 18.39 -7.55
C PHE A 33 -2.67 17.56 -7.24
N CYS A 34 -2.69 16.25 -7.48
CA CYS A 34 -1.51 15.39 -7.38
C CYS A 34 -0.37 15.90 -8.28
N SER A 35 -0.66 16.28 -9.53
CA SER A 35 0.37 16.84 -10.42
C SER A 35 1.04 18.10 -9.86
N TRP A 36 0.28 18.96 -9.16
CA TRP A 36 0.82 20.13 -8.48
C TRP A 36 1.67 19.77 -7.27
N LEU A 37 1.21 18.83 -6.44
CA LEU A 37 1.99 18.35 -5.29
C LEU A 37 3.33 17.74 -5.73
N LEU A 38 3.31 16.94 -6.79
CA LEU A 38 4.51 16.30 -7.34
C LEU A 38 5.52 17.30 -7.92
N ALA A 39 5.05 18.48 -8.35
CA ALA A 39 5.88 19.57 -8.86
C ALA A 39 6.41 20.51 -7.75
N LEU A 40 6.03 20.32 -6.48
CA LEU A 40 6.54 21.14 -5.38
C LEU A 40 8.04 20.93 -5.17
N THR A 41 8.75 22.03 -4.92
CA THR A 41 10.14 22.05 -4.49
C THR A 41 10.30 23.06 -3.34
N PRO A 42 10.76 22.66 -2.15
CA PRO A 42 11.15 21.29 -1.76
C PRO A 42 9.96 20.32 -1.72
N ASP A 43 10.27 19.03 -1.70
CA ASP A 43 9.27 17.98 -1.58
C ASP A 43 8.51 18.07 -0.24
N LEU A 44 7.30 17.51 -0.22
CA LEU A 44 6.51 17.37 1.01
C LEU A 44 7.29 16.60 2.07
N SER A 45 7.18 17.03 3.32
CA SER A 45 7.64 16.21 4.44
C SER A 45 6.84 14.90 4.51
N TYR A 46 7.45 13.88 5.12
CA TYR A 46 6.80 12.59 5.37
C TYR A 46 5.42 12.76 6.04
N THR A 47 5.36 13.57 7.11
CA THR A 47 4.12 13.84 7.86
C THR A 47 3.06 14.53 7.01
N SER A 48 3.45 15.50 6.18
CA SER A 48 2.51 16.20 5.29
C SER A 48 1.98 15.27 4.20
N ALA A 49 2.83 14.41 3.66
CA ALA A 49 2.45 13.43 2.66
C ALA A 49 1.48 12.36 3.22
N VAL A 50 1.63 11.97 4.50
CA VAL A 50 0.68 11.08 5.19
C VAL A 50 -0.70 11.76 5.29
N VAL A 51 -0.76 12.98 5.80
CA VAL A 51 -2.03 13.73 5.91
C VAL A 51 -2.70 13.89 4.55
N LEU A 52 -1.93 14.24 3.51
CA LEU A 52 -2.47 14.37 2.17
C LEU A 52 -2.93 13.03 1.60
N ALA A 53 -2.20 11.93 1.81
CA ALA A 53 -2.64 10.61 1.37
C ALA A 53 -3.98 10.21 2.03
N GLU A 54 -4.14 10.48 3.32
CA GLU A 54 -5.40 10.24 4.04
C GLU A 54 -6.54 11.08 3.45
N GLN A 55 -6.33 12.39 3.32
CA GLN A 55 -7.36 13.32 2.88
C GLN A 55 -7.77 13.11 1.42
N LEU A 56 -6.84 12.68 0.56
CA LEU A 56 -7.08 12.51 -0.87
C LEU A 56 -7.67 11.14 -1.22
N PHE A 57 -7.21 10.07 -0.57
CA PHE A 57 -7.43 8.70 -1.04
C PHE A 57 -8.20 7.83 -0.06
N LEU A 58 -8.01 7.97 1.25
CA LEU A 58 -8.51 7.01 2.24
C LEU A 58 -10.01 6.75 2.10
N ARG A 59 -10.83 7.80 2.19
CA ARG A 59 -12.29 7.69 2.08
C ARG A 59 -12.73 7.08 0.74
N ARG A 60 -12.02 7.38 -0.35
CA ARG A 60 -12.36 6.91 -1.70
C ARG A 60 -12.09 5.43 -1.84
N VAL A 61 -10.92 4.99 -1.38
CA VAL A 61 -10.53 3.58 -1.36
C VAL A 61 -11.47 2.78 -0.48
N LEU A 62 -11.76 3.24 0.74
CA LEU A 62 -12.67 2.56 1.65
C LEU A 62 -14.11 2.48 1.13
N SER A 63 -14.55 3.42 0.29
CA SER A 63 -15.90 3.42 -0.29
C SER A 63 -16.01 2.70 -1.65
N LEU A 64 -14.93 2.07 -2.14
CA LEU A 64 -14.97 1.30 -3.38
C LEU A 64 -15.97 0.14 -3.27
N THR A 65 -16.89 0.10 -4.21
CA THR A 65 -17.82 -1.01 -4.46
C THR A 65 -17.65 -1.61 -5.86
N GLN A 66 -16.77 -1.00 -6.66
CA GLN A 66 -16.39 -1.37 -8.03
C GLN A 66 -14.91 -1.02 -8.23
N PRO A 67 -14.28 -1.49 -9.32
CA PRO A 67 -12.92 -1.09 -9.65
C PRO A 67 -12.75 0.43 -9.68
N PRO A 68 -11.60 0.97 -9.24
CA PRO A 68 -11.37 2.40 -9.18
C PRO A 68 -11.52 3.01 -10.57
N SER A 69 -12.07 4.23 -10.63
CA SER A 69 -12.13 4.97 -11.90
C SER A 69 -10.72 5.26 -12.42
N ARG A 70 -10.59 5.48 -13.73
CA ARG A 70 -9.32 5.87 -14.36
C ARG A 70 -8.66 7.10 -13.70
N HIS A 71 -9.46 8.05 -13.21
CA HIS A 71 -8.92 9.26 -12.59
C HIS A 71 -8.42 8.99 -11.19
N LEU A 72 -9.16 8.19 -10.41
CA LEU A 72 -8.70 7.74 -9.10
C LEU A 72 -7.42 6.93 -9.23
N MET A 73 -7.37 5.98 -10.17
CA MET A 73 -6.17 5.16 -10.39
C MET A 73 -4.97 6.03 -10.82
N ALA A 74 -5.14 6.94 -11.78
CA ALA A 74 -4.08 7.86 -12.19
C ALA A 74 -3.55 8.73 -11.04
N ALA A 75 -4.44 9.19 -10.15
CA ALA A 75 -4.03 9.96 -8.99
C ALA A 75 -3.24 9.11 -7.98
N LEU A 76 -3.72 7.90 -7.67
CA LEU A 76 -3.06 6.94 -6.79
C LEU A 76 -1.65 6.62 -7.30
N THR A 77 -1.52 6.24 -8.58
CA THR A 77 -0.23 5.87 -9.17
C THR A 77 0.74 7.04 -9.21
N SER A 78 0.26 8.24 -9.59
CA SER A 78 1.11 9.44 -9.61
C SER A 78 1.64 9.79 -8.23
N PHE A 79 0.80 9.70 -7.19
CA PHE A 79 1.19 10.04 -5.83
C PHE A 79 2.13 9.00 -5.24
N CYS A 80 1.83 7.70 -5.39
CA CYS A 80 2.65 6.64 -4.83
C CYS A 80 4.03 6.54 -5.51
N ALA A 81 4.18 7.00 -6.77
CA ALA A 81 5.46 7.03 -7.45
C ALA A 81 6.50 7.95 -6.75
N LYS A 82 6.06 9.00 -6.06
CA LYS A 82 6.96 9.94 -5.35
C LYS A 82 6.89 9.81 -3.83
N TYR A 83 5.70 9.50 -3.30
CA TYR A 83 5.43 9.44 -1.86
C TYR A 83 4.99 8.04 -1.44
N SER A 84 5.69 7.01 -1.93
CA SER A 84 5.36 5.59 -1.74
C SER A 84 5.23 5.19 -0.28
N HIS A 85 6.18 5.54 0.58
CA HIS A 85 6.14 5.17 2.00
C HIS A 85 4.97 5.83 2.76
N PRO A 86 4.75 7.17 2.70
CA PRO A 86 3.55 7.79 3.26
C PRO A 86 2.25 7.14 2.75
N PHE A 87 2.19 6.87 1.45
CA PHE A 87 1.04 6.28 0.79
C PHE A 87 0.74 4.86 1.29
N CYS A 88 1.74 3.98 1.31
CA CYS A 88 1.60 2.60 1.79
C CYS A 88 1.16 2.57 3.25
N ARG A 89 1.74 3.42 4.12
CA ARG A 89 1.34 3.47 5.53
C ARG A 89 -0.14 3.75 5.71
N VAL A 90 -0.70 4.67 4.91
CA VAL A 90 -2.10 5.07 5.02
C VAL A 90 -3.01 3.99 4.43
N LEU A 91 -2.78 3.60 3.18
CA LEU A 91 -3.71 2.70 2.50
C LEU A 91 -3.62 1.26 2.99
N VAL A 92 -2.43 0.75 3.29
CA VAL A 92 -2.30 -0.63 3.80
C VAL A 92 -3.00 -0.75 5.13
N ALA A 93 -2.72 0.13 6.09
CA ALA A 93 -3.39 0.14 7.39
C ALA A 93 -4.92 0.18 7.26
N ALA A 94 -5.44 1.01 6.34
CA ALA A 94 -6.86 1.11 6.09
C ALA A 94 -7.49 -0.19 5.55
N VAL A 95 -6.87 -0.81 4.53
CA VAL A 95 -7.37 -2.06 3.94
C VAL A 95 -7.31 -3.22 4.95
N LEU A 96 -6.29 -3.24 5.82
CA LEU A 96 -6.18 -4.23 6.89
C LEU A 96 -7.31 -4.10 7.92
N GLN A 97 -7.64 -2.87 8.33
CA GLN A 97 -8.61 -2.58 9.39
C GLN A 97 -10.08 -2.69 8.97
N GLU A 98 -10.40 -2.71 7.67
CA GLU A 98 -11.79 -2.77 7.21
C GLU A 98 -12.50 -4.07 7.62
N PRO A 99 -13.64 -3.99 8.35
CA PRO A 99 -14.35 -5.16 8.89
C PRO A 99 -15.25 -5.90 7.88
N GLY A 100 -15.08 -5.70 6.57
CA GLY A 100 -15.93 -6.30 5.52
C GLY A 100 -15.19 -7.15 4.47
N GLU A 101 -15.96 -7.68 3.51
CA GLU A 101 -15.48 -8.36 2.29
C GLU A 101 -14.89 -7.34 1.29
N GLY A 102 -13.87 -6.57 1.70
CA GLY A 102 -13.24 -5.49 0.94
C GLY A 102 -12.50 -5.95 -0.33
N ALA A 103 -13.19 -6.67 -1.22
CA ALA A 103 -12.63 -7.31 -2.40
C ALA A 103 -12.05 -6.29 -3.38
N GLU A 104 -12.70 -5.14 -3.56
CA GLU A 104 -12.20 -4.08 -4.44
C GLU A 104 -10.98 -3.36 -3.84
N GLN A 105 -10.94 -3.19 -2.52
CA GLN A 105 -9.79 -2.65 -1.80
C GLN A 105 -8.59 -3.59 -1.88
N THR A 106 -8.81 -4.89 -1.65
CA THR A 106 -7.78 -5.93 -1.81
C THR A 106 -7.28 -5.97 -3.26
N LYS A 107 -8.16 -5.95 -4.25
CA LYS A 107 -7.78 -5.94 -5.68
C LYS A 107 -6.95 -4.72 -6.04
N LEU A 108 -7.37 -3.53 -5.60
CA LEU A 108 -6.59 -2.31 -5.79
C LEU A 108 -5.21 -2.44 -5.14
N MET A 109 -5.12 -2.99 -3.94
CA MET A 109 -3.84 -3.20 -3.27
C MET A 109 -2.93 -4.16 -4.06
N CYS A 110 -3.49 -5.26 -4.57
CA CYS A 110 -2.77 -6.17 -5.47
C CYS A 110 -2.25 -5.44 -6.71
N GLU A 111 -3.10 -4.67 -7.40
CA GLU A 111 -2.72 -3.92 -8.61
C GLU A 111 -1.63 -2.88 -8.32
N LEU A 112 -1.71 -2.16 -7.19
CA LEU A 112 -0.67 -1.22 -6.78
C LEU A 112 0.66 -1.92 -6.49
N VAL A 113 0.65 -3.05 -5.80
CA VAL A 113 1.85 -3.85 -5.53
C VAL A 113 2.48 -4.37 -6.82
N GLU A 114 1.65 -4.88 -7.73
CA GLU A 114 2.09 -5.53 -8.97
C GLU A 114 2.65 -4.54 -9.99
N GLU A 115 2.05 -3.36 -10.11
CA GLU A 115 2.32 -2.48 -11.26
C GLU A 115 2.88 -1.10 -10.86
N CYS A 116 2.71 -0.67 -9.60
CA CYS A 116 2.91 0.74 -9.24
C CYS A 116 4.01 0.96 -8.19
N LEU A 117 4.13 0.07 -7.21
CA LEU A 117 5.04 0.24 -6.08
C LEU A 117 6.46 -0.24 -6.40
N GLU A 118 7.45 0.54 -5.96
CA GLU A 118 8.86 0.18 -5.99
C GLU A 118 9.16 -1.00 -5.04
N PRO A 119 10.22 -1.80 -5.28
CA PRO A 119 10.53 -2.99 -4.50
C PRO A 119 10.60 -2.77 -2.98
N HIS A 120 11.21 -1.67 -2.53
CA HIS A 120 11.28 -1.32 -1.11
C HIS A 120 9.89 -1.04 -0.52
N SER A 121 9.01 -0.42 -1.30
CA SER A 121 7.63 -0.13 -0.86
C SER A 121 6.78 -1.40 -0.79
N VAL A 122 7.03 -2.38 -1.68
CA VAL A 122 6.42 -3.71 -1.61
C VAL A 122 6.82 -4.45 -0.34
N GLN A 123 8.07 -4.32 0.12
CA GLN A 123 8.51 -4.87 1.41
C GLN A 123 7.78 -4.21 2.60
N LEU A 124 7.52 -2.90 2.54
CA LEU A 124 6.72 -2.20 3.56
C LEU A 124 5.26 -2.66 3.58
N VAL A 125 4.69 -3.04 2.43
CA VAL A 125 3.35 -3.64 2.38
C VAL A 125 3.38 -5.00 3.08
N LEU A 126 4.40 -5.84 2.78
CA LEU A 126 4.57 -7.14 3.41
C LEU A 126 4.66 -7.03 4.93
N SER A 127 5.52 -6.14 5.45
CA SER A 127 5.71 -5.98 6.89
C SER A 127 4.39 -5.61 7.58
N GLN A 128 3.65 -4.65 7.04
CA GLN A 128 2.37 -4.22 7.60
C GLN A 128 1.29 -5.31 7.53
N VAL A 129 1.25 -6.12 6.47
CA VAL A 129 0.29 -7.24 6.36
C VAL A 129 0.60 -8.33 7.39
N LEU A 130 1.88 -8.58 7.69
CA LEU A 130 2.30 -9.58 8.68
C LEU A 130 2.13 -9.11 10.13
N GLU A 131 1.94 -7.81 10.37
CA GLU A 131 1.66 -7.25 11.70
C GLU A 131 0.23 -7.55 12.21
N VAL A 132 -0.66 -8.05 11.35
CA VAL A 132 -2.06 -8.37 11.72
C VAL A 132 -2.39 -9.84 11.45
N PRO A 133 -3.39 -10.42 12.16
CA PRO A 133 -3.85 -11.77 11.87
C PRO A 133 -4.29 -11.91 10.40
N LEU A 134 -3.75 -12.90 9.71
CA LEU A 134 -4.11 -13.15 8.32
C LEU A 134 -5.58 -13.53 8.20
N SER A 135 -6.21 -13.03 7.15
CA SER A 135 -7.57 -13.40 6.74
C SER A 135 -7.58 -13.74 5.26
N GLU A 136 -8.62 -14.44 4.80
CA GLU A 136 -8.77 -14.82 3.38
C GLU A 136 -8.62 -13.62 2.43
N LYS A 137 -9.10 -12.43 2.84
CA LYS A 137 -8.98 -11.19 2.06
C LYS A 137 -7.55 -10.69 1.88
N LEU A 138 -6.59 -11.11 2.71
CA LEU A 138 -5.19 -10.67 2.66
C LEU A 138 -4.27 -11.62 1.89
N LEU A 139 -4.70 -12.88 1.71
CA LEU A 139 -3.92 -13.87 0.98
C LEU A 139 -3.57 -13.42 -0.45
N PRO A 140 -4.49 -12.80 -1.23
CA PRO A 140 -4.14 -12.27 -2.56
C PRO A 140 -3.08 -11.17 -2.50
N VAL A 141 -3.07 -10.33 -1.46
CA VAL A 141 -2.06 -9.28 -1.29
C VAL A 141 -0.69 -9.90 -1.04
N LEU A 142 -0.60 -10.91 -0.16
CA LEU A 142 0.64 -11.65 0.07
C LEU A 142 1.14 -12.34 -1.20
N GLN A 143 0.24 -12.94 -1.98
CA GLN A 143 0.60 -13.54 -3.27
C GLN A 143 1.15 -12.51 -4.26
N ALA A 144 0.52 -11.33 -4.37
CA ALA A 144 0.98 -10.23 -5.23
C ALA A 144 2.38 -9.74 -4.83
N VAL A 145 2.60 -9.54 -3.52
CA VAL A 145 3.90 -9.15 -2.96
C VAL A 145 4.97 -10.17 -3.30
N LEU A 146 4.74 -11.46 -3.03
CA LEU A 146 5.72 -12.51 -3.29
C LEU A 146 5.95 -12.70 -4.80
N GLY A 147 4.90 -12.63 -5.60
CA GLY A 147 4.99 -12.70 -7.06
C GLY A 147 5.89 -11.60 -7.63
N ARG A 148 5.83 -10.39 -7.08
CA ARG A 148 6.72 -9.28 -7.45
C ARG A 148 8.17 -9.53 -7.10
N GLN A 149 8.46 -10.08 -5.92
CA GLN A 149 9.85 -10.36 -5.50
C GLN A 149 10.52 -11.48 -6.32
N VAL A 150 9.73 -12.36 -6.96
CA VAL A 150 10.25 -13.50 -7.74
C VAL A 150 10.38 -13.20 -9.25
N ARG A 151 9.72 -12.15 -9.77
CA ARG A 151 9.57 -11.91 -11.22
C ARG A 151 10.69 -11.09 -11.89
N GLY A 152 11.85 -10.91 -11.26
CA GLY A 152 12.98 -10.14 -11.82
C GLY A 152 14.27 -10.98 -11.99
N PRO A 153 15.21 -10.57 -12.86
CA PRO A 153 16.59 -11.04 -12.73
C PRO A 153 17.09 -10.60 -11.35
N PRO A 154 17.79 -11.47 -10.58
CA PRO A 154 18.14 -11.17 -9.20
C PRO A 154 18.99 -9.90 -9.15
N CYS A 155 18.37 -8.78 -8.79
CA CYS A 155 19.11 -7.61 -8.38
C CYS A 155 19.62 -7.90 -6.95
N PRO A 156 20.84 -7.48 -6.58
CA PRO A 156 21.40 -7.73 -5.23
C PRO A 156 20.52 -7.21 -4.07
N MET A 157 19.51 -6.39 -4.37
CA MET A 157 18.61 -5.72 -3.44
C MET A 157 17.15 -6.22 -3.48
N GLU A 158 16.84 -7.26 -4.28
CA GLU A 158 15.49 -7.87 -4.39
C GLU A 158 15.30 -9.11 -3.50
N VAL A 159 16.34 -9.50 -2.75
CA VAL A 159 16.20 -10.59 -1.79
C VAL A 159 15.38 -10.10 -0.60
N LEU A 160 14.33 -10.83 -0.26
CA LEU A 160 13.56 -10.59 0.95
C LEU A 160 14.50 -10.64 2.16
N PRO A 161 14.52 -9.63 3.04
CA PRO A 161 15.37 -9.65 4.22
C PRO A 161 15.10 -10.92 5.05
N PRO A 162 16.14 -11.59 5.59
CA PRO A 162 15.97 -12.83 6.36
C PRO A 162 14.96 -12.69 7.50
N GLU A 163 14.96 -11.55 8.19
CA GLU A 163 14.04 -11.29 9.30
C GLU A 163 12.59 -11.23 8.84
N LEU A 164 12.35 -10.70 7.63
CA LEU A 164 11.02 -10.61 7.05
C LEU A 164 10.56 -11.97 6.47
N LEU A 165 11.50 -12.77 5.95
CA LEU A 165 11.24 -14.15 5.56
C LEU A 165 10.88 -15.03 6.77
N ASP A 166 11.63 -14.93 7.87
CA ASP A 166 11.36 -15.64 9.12
C ASP A 166 9.98 -15.27 9.67
N LEU A 167 9.66 -13.97 9.69
CA LEU A 167 8.34 -13.50 10.11
C LEU A 167 7.23 -14.05 9.21
N LEU A 168 7.43 -14.08 7.89
CA LEU A 168 6.48 -14.66 6.95
C LEU A 168 6.25 -16.16 7.25
N VAL A 169 7.32 -16.94 7.35
CA VAL A 169 7.24 -18.38 7.63
C VAL A 169 6.56 -18.64 8.97
N LEU A 170 6.95 -17.92 10.01
CA LEU A 170 6.36 -18.04 11.34
C LEU A 170 4.88 -17.71 11.34
N THR A 171 4.48 -16.62 10.66
CA THR A 171 3.08 -16.21 10.53
C THR A 171 2.25 -17.26 9.79
N LEU A 172 2.77 -17.81 8.69
CA LEU A 172 2.10 -18.89 7.96
C LEU A 172 1.95 -20.12 8.87
N CYS A 173 3.02 -20.60 9.49
CA CYS A 173 2.96 -21.77 10.39
C CYS A 173 1.93 -21.60 11.52
N GLN A 174 1.88 -20.42 12.15
CA GLN A 174 0.95 -20.15 13.24
C GLN A 174 -0.51 -20.09 12.78
N GLN A 175 -0.76 -19.54 11.59
CA GLN A 175 -2.11 -19.36 11.06
C GLN A 175 -2.63 -20.57 10.27
N ALA A 176 -1.78 -21.54 9.93
CA ALA A 176 -2.16 -22.73 9.18
C ALA A 176 -3.43 -23.45 9.68
N PRO A 177 -3.69 -23.59 11.01
CA PRO A 177 -4.94 -24.20 11.50
C PRO A 177 -6.21 -23.46 11.07
N ALA A 178 -6.14 -22.14 10.88
CA ALA A 178 -7.28 -21.32 10.46
C ALA A 178 -7.60 -21.47 8.96
N PHE A 179 -6.66 -21.99 8.16
CA PHE A 179 -6.74 -22.05 6.70
C PHE A 179 -6.71 -23.47 6.12
N THR A 180 -7.09 -24.48 6.91
CA THR A 180 -7.00 -25.92 6.52
C THR A 180 -7.76 -26.28 5.24
N THR A 181 -8.82 -25.54 4.89
CA THR A 181 -9.60 -25.76 3.66
C THR A 181 -9.34 -24.70 2.57
N SER A 182 -8.44 -23.75 2.83
CA SER A 182 -8.17 -22.63 1.94
C SER A 182 -7.20 -23.01 0.83
N LEU A 183 -7.72 -23.08 -0.40
CA LEU A 183 -6.89 -23.29 -1.58
C LEU A 183 -5.93 -22.11 -1.81
N SER A 184 -6.36 -20.89 -1.50
CA SER A 184 -5.53 -19.68 -1.61
C SER A 184 -4.34 -19.75 -0.67
N TYR A 185 -4.55 -20.21 0.55
CA TYR A 185 -3.49 -20.41 1.52
C TYR A 185 -2.52 -21.52 1.09
N ALA A 186 -3.03 -22.67 0.62
CA ALA A 186 -2.18 -23.75 0.12
C ALA A 186 -1.29 -23.30 -1.05
N LYS A 187 -1.84 -22.52 -2.00
CA LYS A 187 -1.08 -21.92 -3.10
C LYS A 187 0.00 -20.95 -2.61
N LEU A 188 -0.32 -20.12 -1.62
CA LEU A 188 0.62 -19.18 -1.02
C LEU A 188 1.81 -19.92 -0.38
N VAL A 189 1.55 -20.91 0.46
CA VAL A 189 2.60 -21.72 1.10
C VAL A 189 3.46 -22.41 0.06
N THR A 190 2.86 -22.99 -0.98
CA THR A 190 3.59 -23.63 -2.07
C THR A 190 4.51 -22.63 -2.77
N ALA A 191 4.01 -21.42 -3.07
CA ALA A 191 4.81 -20.38 -3.71
C ALA A 191 6.02 -19.99 -2.85
N VAL A 192 5.84 -19.80 -1.54
CA VAL A 192 6.93 -19.48 -0.60
C VAL A 192 7.99 -20.59 -0.60
N LEU A 193 7.57 -21.84 -0.46
CA LEU A 193 8.49 -22.99 -0.45
C LEU A 193 9.27 -23.12 -1.76
N THR A 194 8.63 -22.84 -2.90
CA THR A 194 9.31 -22.88 -4.20
C THR A 194 10.25 -21.70 -4.43
N ALA A 195 9.88 -20.51 -3.98
CA ALA A 195 10.63 -19.28 -4.22
C ALA A 195 11.84 -19.14 -3.29
N TYR A 196 11.73 -19.61 -2.05
CA TYR A 196 12.73 -19.42 -1.00
C TYR A 196 13.33 -20.74 -0.50
N GLN A 197 13.26 -21.81 -1.30
CA GLN A 197 13.75 -23.14 -0.93
C GLN A 197 15.20 -23.16 -0.41
N SER A 198 16.05 -22.28 -0.93
CA SER A 198 17.47 -22.17 -0.54
C SER A 198 17.70 -21.38 0.76
N GLN A 199 16.68 -20.70 1.28
CA GLN A 199 16.74 -19.82 2.45
C GLN A 199 15.90 -20.34 3.62
N VAL A 200 14.89 -21.18 3.34
CA VAL A 200 14.09 -21.86 4.35
C VAL A 200 14.85 -23.10 4.83
N SER A 201 15.24 -23.11 6.11
CA SER A 201 15.94 -24.23 6.77
C SER A 201 15.02 -25.09 7.62
#